data_AF-A0A943GAI8-F1
#
_entry.id   AF-A0A943GAI8-F1
#
_cell.length_a   1.000
_cell.length_b   1.000
_cell.length_c   1.000
_cell.angle_alpha   90.00
_cell.angle_beta   90.00
_cell.angle_gamma   90.00
#
_symmetry.space_group_name_H-M   'P 1'
#
loop_
_entity.id
_entity.type
_entity.pdbx_description
1 polymer ?
#
loop_
_entity_poly.entity_id
_entity_poly.type
_entity_poly.pdbx_seq_one_letter_code
_entity_poly.pdbx_strand_id
1 'polypeptide(L)'
;MKENNELERADIAVDREMEVDCDIGQEITVYIETRFDVDKKFGVQTADDDSTWLNMYGKYNPFKDTLRIECEISRDNGSEYFDYQPTDSEAQLIKEMIADKIREEYHQTPQEFYDDIQNEMMMGGV
;
A
#
# COMPACT_ATOMS: atom_id res chain seq x y z
N MET A 1 9.00 3.31 14.57
CA MET A 1 8.90 1.84 14.73
C MET A 1 9.06 1.58 16.19
N LYS A 2 8.14 0.81 16.76
CA LYS A 2 8.19 0.45 18.18
C LYS A 2 9.40 -0.44 18.48
N GLU A 3 9.73 -0.58 19.77
CA GLU A 3 10.82 -1.46 20.22
C GLU A 3 10.64 -2.94 19.78
N ASN A 4 9.41 -3.37 19.48
CA ASN A 4 9.08 -4.70 18.96
C ASN A 4 9.08 -4.78 17.41
N ASN A 5 9.63 -3.78 16.72
CA ASN A 5 9.63 -3.63 15.26
C ASN A 5 8.24 -3.50 14.62
N GLU A 6 7.17 -3.23 15.37
CA GLU A 6 5.87 -2.91 14.75
C GLU A 6 5.86 -1.51 14.14
N LEU A 7 5.17 -1.38 12.99
CA LEU A 7 4.96 -0.12 12.30
C LEU A 7 4.01 0.80 13.07
N GLU A 8 4.31 2.10 13.03
CA GLU A 8 3.47 3.16 13.55
C GLU A 8 3.01 4.10 12.43
N ARG A 9 1.95 4.88 12.66
CA ARG A 9 1.42 5.83 11.66
C ARG A 9 2.45 6.83 11.14
N ALA A 10 3.49 7.11 11.93
CA ALA A 10 4.58 8.03 11.54
C ALA A 10 5.66 7.34 10.69
N ASP A 11 5.73 6.01 10.71
CA ASP A 11 6.73 5.23 9.97
C ASP A 11 6.36 5.04 8.50
N ILE A 12 5.07 5.13 8.18
CA ILE A 12 4.56 4.93 6.83
C ILE A 12 3.69 6.10 6.43
N ALA A 13 3.58 6.37 5.13
CA ALA A 13 2.59 7.30 4.61
C ALA A 13 1.88 6.67 3.41
N VAL A 14 0.55 6.76 3.39
CA VAL A 14 -0.26 6.29 2.25
C VAL A 14 -0.37 7.44 1.26
N ASP A 15 0.01 7.18 0.02
CA ASP A 15 -0.11 8.15 -1.06
C ASP A 15 -1.58 8.31 -1.50
N ARG A 16 -1.88 9.45 -2.12
CA ARG A 16 -3.20 9.72 -2.71
C ARG A 16 -3.39 9.03 -4.06
N GLU A 17 -2.30 8.65 -4.73
CA GLU A 17 -2.32 7.86 -5.96
C GLU A 17 -2.77 6.43 -5.60
N MET A 18 -4.01 6.13 -5.98
CA MET A 18 -4.67 4.86 -5.70
C MET A 18 -5.25 4.30 -7.00
N GLU A 19 -5.02 3.01 -7.23
CA GLU A 19 -5.54 2.30 -8.39
C GLU A 19 -6.52 1.21 -7.94
N VAL A 20 -7.55 0.98 -8.74
CA VAL A 20 -8.55 -0.04 -8.46
C VAL A 20 -8.39 -1.20 -9.44
N ASP A 21 -8.08 -2.38 -8.91
CA ASP A 21 -8.01 -3.61 -9.69
C ASP A 21 -9.41 -4.26 -9.75
N CYS A 22 -10.07 -4.04 -10.89
CA CYS A 22 -11.40 -4.57 -11.19
C CYS A 22 -11.36 -6.00 -11.76
N ASP A 23 -10.21 -6.48 -12.23
CA ASP A 23 -10.09 -7.77 -12.92
C ASP A 23 -9.83 -8.93 -11.96
N ILE A 24 -9.12 -8.68 -10.86
CA ILE A 24 -8.56 -9.75 -10.02
C ILE A 24 -9.26 -9.86 -8.65
N GLY A 25 -9.83 -8.77 -8.10
CA GLY A 25 -10.20 -8.87 -6.68
C GLY A 25 -11.07 -7.83 -6.00
N GLN A 26 -11.58 -6.78 -6.65
CA GLN A 26 -12.13 -5.62 -5.92
C GLN A 26 -11.10 -5.05 -4.91
N GLU A 27 -9.86 -4.88 -5.38
CA GLU A 27 -8.73 -4.47 -4.56
C GLU A 27 -8.33 -3.04 -4.93
N ILE A 28 -8.10 -2.21 -3.91
CA ILE A 28 -7.54 -0.87 -4.03
C ILE A 28 -6.04 -1.01 -3.77
N THR A 29 -5.24 -0.80 -4.81
CA THR A 29 -3.78 -0.73 -4.72
C THR A 29 -3.37 0.69 -4.37
N VAL A 30 -2.60 0.83 -3.31
CA VAL A 30 -2.09 2.14 -2.85
C VAL A 30 -0.59 2.06 -2.66
N TYR A 31 0.11 3.15 -2.99
CA TYR A 31 1.52 3.28 -2.65
C TYR A 31 1.67 3.64 -1.17
N ILE A 32 2.59 2.95 -0.49
CA ILE A 32 2.97 3.19 0.90
C ILE A 32 4.43 3.63 0.92
N GLU A 33 4.64 4.91 1.19
CA GLU A 33 5.97 5.47 1.42
C GLU A 33 6.51 4.94 2.75
N THR A 34 7.69 4.33 2.70
CA THR A 34 8.39 3.84 3.89
C THR A 34 9.30 4.94 4.44
N ARG A 35 9.04 5.38 5.67
CA ARG A 35 9.84 6.38 6.40
C ARG A 35 10.67 5.78 7.53
N PHE A 36 10.70 4.45 7.59
CA PHE A 36 11.46 3.68 8.57
C PHE A 36 12.66 3.01 7.91
N ASP A 37 13.54 2.47 8.74
CA ASP A 37 14.72 1.70 8.30
C ASP A 37 14.28 0.35 7.71
N VAL A 38 14.07 0.33 6.40
CA VAL A 38 13.63 -0.84 5.63
C VAL A 38 14.67 -1.96 5.62
N ASP A 39 15.97 -1.60 5.61
CA ASP A 39 17.08 -2.53 5.72
C ASP A 39 16.98 -3.35 7.00
N LYS A 40 16.76 -2.68 8.14
CA LYS A 40 16.62 -3.33 9.45
C LYS A 40 15.34 -4.18 9.55
N LYS A 41 14.23 -3.74 8.94
CA LYS A 41 12.93 -4.43 9.02
C LYS A 41 12.91 -5.70 8.16
N PHE A 42 13.33 -5.59 6.90
CA PHE A 42 13.21 -6.66 5.91
C PHE A 42 14.51 -7.44 5.72
N GLY A 43 15.62 -7.00 6.33
CA GLY A 43 16.93 -7.61 6.13
C GLY A 43 17.48 -7.37 4.72
N VAL A 44 17.05 -6.28 4.08
CA VAL A 44 17.52 -5.86 2.75
C VAL A 44 18.75 -4.94 2.89
N GLN A 45 19.45 -4.71 1.78
CA GLN A 45 20.61 -3.81 1.71
C GLN A 45 20.32 -2.70 0.69
N THR A 46 19.33 -1.87 0.98
CA THR A 46 18.96 -0.69 0.19
C THR A 46 19.80 0.54 0.57
N ALA A 47 20.27 0.65 1.81
CA ALA A 47 21.01 1.82 2.29
C ALA A 47 22.46 1.93 1.76
N ASP A 48 23.04 0.84 1.26
CA ASP A 48 24.43 0.82 0.74
C ASP A 48 24.50 1.24 -0.75
N ASP A 49 23.35 1.31 -1.42
CA ASP A 49 23.24 1.54 -2.86
C ASP A 49 22.18 2.63 -3.13
N ASP A 50 22.62 3.86 -3.45
CA ASP A 50 21.73 5.00 -3.72
C ASP A 50 20.76 4.78 -4.90
N SER A 51 21.01 3.77 -5.73
CA SER A 51 20.14 3.33 -6.82
C SER A 51 19.11 2.28 -6.41
N THR A 52 19.10 1.87 -5.13
CA THR A 52 18.22 0.82 -4.61
C THR A 52 17.18 1.40 -3.67
N TRP A 53 15.90 1.25 -4.01
CA TRP A 53 14.78 1.67 -3.17
C TRP A 53 13.76 0.55 -2.96
N LEU A 54 13.14 0.55 -1.78
CA LEU A 54 12.02 -0.33 -1.47
C LEU A 54 10.70 0.43 -1.61
N ASN A 55 9.91 0.04 -2.59
CA ASN A 55 8.54 0.46 -2.77
C ASN A 55 7.62 -0.54 -2.07
N MET A 56 6.60 -0.04 -1.39
CA MET A 56 5.61 -0.87 -0.71
C MET A 56 4.23 -0.52 -1.25
N TYR A 57 3.47 -1.55 -1.64
CA TYR A 57 2.13 -1.39 -2.18
C TYR A 57 1.13 -2.15 -1.30
N GLY A 58 0.12 -1.44 -0.80
CA GLY A 58 -0.99 -2.02 -0.06
C GLY A 58 -2.14 -2.37 -1.01
N LYS A 59 -2.50 -3.65 -1.11
CA LYS A 59 -3.67 -4.13 -1.86
C LYS A 59 -4.80 -4.38 -0.87
N TYR A 60 -5.68 -3.40 -0.70
CA TYR A 60 -6.78 -3.45 0.26
C TYR A 60 -8.10 -3.80 -0.42
N ASN A 61 -8.77 -4.84 0.07
CA ASN A 61 -10.14 -5.17 -0.34
C ASN A 61 -11.14 -4.65 0.71
N PRO A 62 -11.91 -3.59 0.40
CA PRO A 62 -12.84 -3.00 1.35
C PRO A 62 -14.13 -3.82 1.57
N PHE A 63 -14.39 -4.85 0.75
CA PHE A 63 -15.56 -5.73 0.87
C PHE A 63 -15.27 -6.99 1.70
N LYS A 64 -14.03 -7.50 1.62
CA LYS A 64 -13.54 -8.68 2.37
C LYS A 64 -12.74 -8.31 3.62
N ASP A 65 -12.43 -7.03 3.79
CA ASP A 65 -11.57 -6.50 4.86
C ASP A 65 -10.16 -7.13 4.91
N THR A 66 -9.68 -7.58 3.74
CA THR A 66 -8.36 -8.19 3.59
C THR A 66 -7.35 -7.18 3.06
N LEU A 67 -6.15 -7.17 3.62
CA LEU A 67 -5.02 -6.38 3.13
C LEU A 67 -3.87 -7.32 2.75
N ARG A 68 -3.28 -7.09 1.59
CA ARG A 68 -2.00 -7.69 1.19
C ARG A 68 -0.99 -6.59 1.00
N ILE A 69 0.28 -6.87 1.30
CA ILE A 69 1.37 -5.93 1.08
C ILE A 69 2.36 -6.58 0.13
N GLU A 70 2.60 -5.92 -0.98
CA GLU A 70 3.60 -6.30 -1.97
C GLU A 70 4.75 -5.31 -1.89
N CYS A 71 5.95 -5.82 -1.66
CA CYS A 71 7.16 -5.01 -1.62
C CYS A 71 7.94 -5.22 -2.92
N GLU A 72 8.38 -4.13 -3.51
CA GLU A 72 9.26 -4.10 -4.67
C GLU A 72 10.60 -3.49 -4.27
N ILE A 73 11.68 -4.24 -4.47
CA ILE A 73 13.04 -3.73 -4.36
C ILE A 73 13.49 -3.39 -5.77
N SER A 74 13.54 -2.10 -6.10
CA SER A 74 14.07 -1.65 -7.37
C SER A 74 15.58 -1.51 -7.30
N ARG A 75 16.28 -1.97 -8.33
CA ARG A 75 17.73 -1.85 -8.50
C ARG A 75 18.05 -1.54 -9.95
N ASP A 76 19.26 -1.02 -10.21
CA ASP A 76 19.77 -0.79 -11.58
C ASP A 76 19.72 -2.03 -12.48
N ASN A 77 19.89 -3.23 -11.89
CA ASN A 77 19.89 -4.50 -12.63
C ASN A 77 18.52 -5.21 -12.69
N GLY A 78 17.44 -4.56 -12.20
CA GLY A 78 16.08 -5.07 -12.20
C GLY A 78 15.37 -4.94 -10.84
N SER A 79 14.06 -5.15 -10.85
CA SER A 79 13.24 -5.15 -9.63
C SER A 79 13.00 -6.57 -9.10
N GLU A 80 13.03 -6.74 -7.79
CA GLU A 80 12.61 -7.96 -7.09
C GLU A 80 11.31 -7.70 -6.34
N TYR A 81 10.38 -8.66 -6.36
CA TYR A 81 9.08 -8.54 -5.69
C TYR A 81 8.90 -9.64 -4.65
N PHE A 82 8.37 -9.28 -3.48
CA PHE A 82 8.03 -10.24 -2.44
C PHE A 82 6.78 -9.80 -1.66
N ASP A 83 6.00 -10.78 -1.20
CA ASP A 83 4.85 -10.54 -0.35
C ASP A 83 5.28 -10.34 1.11
N TYR A 84 4.83 -9.26 1.73
CA TYR A 84 4.93 -9.04 3.17
C TYR A 84 3.61 -9.36 3.84
N GLN A 85 3.65 -10.23 4.85
CA GLN A 85 2.49 -10.49 5.72
C GLN A 85 2.58 -9.60 6.96
N PRO A 86 1.81 -8.49 7.03
CA PRO A 86 1.76 -7.66 8.22
C PRO A 86 1.15 -8.42 9.40
N THR A 87 1.45 -7.98 10.63
CA THR A 87 0.68 -8.41 11.81
C THR A 87 -0.75 -7.88 11.75
N ASP A 88 -1.68 -8.43 12.54
CA ASP A 88 -3.06 -7.91 12.60
C ASP A 88 -3.11 -6.42 12.96
N SER A 89 -2.21 -5.96 13.84
CA SER A 89 -2.10 -4.55 14.23
C SER A 89 -1.57 -3.67 13.11
N GLU A 90 -0.55 -4.11 12.37
CA GLU A 90 -0.03 -3.39 11.21
C GLU A 90 -1.06 -3.33 10.08
N ALA A 91 -1.74 -4.46 9.83
CA ALA A 91 -2.79 -4.53 8.82
C ALA A 91 -3.94 -3.59 9.15
N GLN A 92 -4.39 -3.56 10.42
CA GLN A 92 -5.42 -2.63 10.86
C GLN A 92 -4.98 -1.17 10.70
N LEU A 93 -3.76 -0.85 11.13
CA LEU A 93 -3.20 0.50 10.98
C LEU A 93 -3.19 0.95 9.52
N ILE A 94 -2.69 0.11 8.61
CA ILE A 94 -2.60 0.45 7.18
C ILE A 94 -4.00 0.61 6.58
N LYS A 95 -4.94 -0.29 6.90
CA LYS A 95 -6.35 -0.17 6.46
C LYS A 95 -6.98 1.14 6.93
N GLU A 96 -6.76 1.52 8.19
CA GLU A 96 -7.25 2.80 8.73
C GLU A 96 -6.61 3.99 8.02
N MET A 97 -5.31 3.94 7.72
CA MET A 97 -4.61 5.01 7.00
C MET A 97 -5.11 5.17 5.56
N ILE A 98 -5.38 4.06 4.85
CA ILE A 98 -5.98 4.08 3.51
C ILE A 98 -7.36 4.71 3.57
N ALA A 99 -8.20 4.27 4.51
CA ALA A 99 -9.55 4.81 4.67
C ALA A 99 -9.55 6.29 5.04
N ASP A 100 -8.67 6.72 5.95
CA ASP A 100 -8.47 8.13 6.29
C ASP A 100 -8.04 8.94 5.05
N LYS A 101 -7.10 8.42 4.25
CA LYS A 101 -6.59 9.12 3.06
C LYS A 101 -7.66 9.26 1.98
N ILE A 102 -8.44 8.20 1.73
CA ILE A 102 -9.58 8.26 0.81
C ILE A 102 -10.62 9.29 1.28
N ARG A 103 -10.91 9.29 2.59
CA ARG A 103 -11.86 10.23 3.17
C ARG A 103 -11.37 11.68 3.14
N GLU A 104 -10.07 11.90 3.29
CA GLU A 104 -9.45 13.22 3.23
C GLU A 104 -9.47 13.79 1.81
N GLU A 105 -9.05 13.00 0.82
CA GLU A 105 -8.88 13.46 -0.57
C GLU A 105 -10.19 13.41 -1.38
N TYR A 106 -10.99 12.34 -1.21
CA TYR A 106 -12.18 12.07 -2.03
C TYR A 106 -13.50 12.20 -1.26
N HIS A 107 -13.45 12.38 0.07
CA HIS A 107 -14.65 12.46 0.93
C HIS A 107 -15.57 11.24 0.85
N GLN A 108 -15.01 10.08 0.48
CA GLN A 108 -15.71 8.82 0.30
C GLN A 108 -15.22 7.77 1.31
N THR A 109 -16.00 6.71 1.48
CA THR A 109 -15.51 5.46 2.06
C THR A 109 -14.70 4.66 1.03
N PRO A 110 -13.83 3.74 1.44
CA PRO A 110 -13.11 2.87 0.50
C PRO A 110 -14.02 2.10 -0.47
N GLN A 111 -15.22 1.70 -0.01
CA GLN A 111 -16.20 1.01 -0.86
C GLN A 111 -16.81 1.96 -1.91
N GLU A 112 -17.14 3.19 -1.52
CA GLU A 112 -17.66 4.20 -2.45
C GLU A 112 -16.59 4.61 -3.47
N PHE A 113 -15.35 4.80 -3.03
CA PHE A 113 -14.23 5.09 -3.92
C PHE A 113 -14.04 3.97 -4.96
N TYR A 114 -14.11 2.71 -4.53
CA TYR A 114 -14.07 1.56 -5.44
C TYR A 114 -15.20 1.61 -6.49
N ASP A 115 -16.44 1.82 -6.04
CA ASP A 115 -17.62 1.86 -6.92
C ASP A 115 -17.55 3.04 -7.91
N ASP A 116 -17.08 4.21 -7.46
CA ASP A 116 -16.91 5.41 -8.28
C ASP A 116 -15.92 5.16 -9.42
N ILE A 117 -14.71 4.68 -9.09
CA ILE A 117 -13.68 4.36 -10.10
C ILE A 117 -14.15 3.25 -11.04
N GLN A 118 -14.83 2.21 -10.52
CA GLN A 118 -15.38 1.14 -11.36
C GLN A 118 -16.43 1.68 -12.34
N ASN A 119 -17.33 2.57 -11.88
CA ASN A 119 -18.34 3.20 -12.73
C ASN A 119 -17.69 4.10 -13.80
N GLU A 120 -16.65 4.87 -13.44
CA GLU A 120 -15.89 5.68 -14.38
C GLU A 120 -15.23 4.82 -15.48
N MET A 121 -14.60 3.69 -15.12
CA MET A 121 -14.02 2.75 -16.08
C MET A 121 -15.07 2.17 -17.03
N MET A 122 -16.28 1.85 -16.53
CA MET A 122 -17.37 1.34 -17.38
C MET A 122 -17.99 2.41 -18.29
N MET A 123 -17.98 3.68 -17.89
CA MET A 123 -18.55 4.80 -18.66
C MET A 123 -17.55 5.43 -19.64
N GLY A 124 -16.25 5.29 -19.41
CA GLY A 124 -15.17 5.78 -20.29
C GLY A 124 -14.91 4.91 -21.53
N GLY A 125 -15.56 3.75 -21.62
CA GLY A 125 -15.54 2.86 -22.79
C GLY A 125 -16.64 3.18 -23.80
N VAL A 126 -16.58 4.36 -24.45
CA VAL A 126 -17.44 4.67 -25.62
C VAL A 126 -16.67 5.38 -26.73
#